data_AF-A0A2N5KCT9-F1
#
_entry.id   AF-A0A2N5KCT9-F1
#
_cell.length_a   1.000
_cell.length_b   1.000
_cell.length_c   1.000
_cell.angle_alpha   90.00
_cell.angle_beta   90.00
_cell.angle_gamma   90.00
#
_symmetry.space_group_name_H-M   'P 1'
#
loop_
_entity.id
_entity.type
_entity.pdbx_description
1 polymer ?
#
loop_
_entity_poly.entity_id
_entity_poly.type
_entity_poly.pdbx_seq_one_letter_code
_entity_poly.pdbx_strand_id
1 'polypeptide(L)'
;MSSISDSVTVDTNDTKGYSLTLNNSDTSTALDNGAAGLIPAHAGTPASPSDLAVNTWGFRVDGLGAFGTGTTTETNVSTSAFTWAGIPASTSPQQIKSTTAAGTGSATTVWYGVKADGTNPDGSYIDTVTYTATVNP
;
A
#
# COMPACT_ATOMS: atom_id res chain seq x y z
N MET A 1 4.18 1.18 16.08
CA MET A 1 3.66 0.84 14.73
C MET A 1 2.15 1.06 14.74
N SER A 2 1.63 1.67 13.69
CA SER A 2 0.18 1.81 13.48
C SER A 2 -0.16 1.56 12.01
N SER A 3 -1.42 1.17 11.73
CA SER A 3 -1.91 0.97 10.38
C SER A 3 -3.33 1.48 10.18
N ILE A 4 -3.70 1.75 8.92
CA ILE A 4 -5.04 2.14 8.47
C ILE A 4 -5.31 1.53 7.09
N SER A 5 -6.54 1.60 6.59
CA SER A 5 -6.92 1.08 5.27
C SER A 5 -7.74 2.03 4.44
N ASP A 6 -7.60 1.91 3.12
CA ASP A 6 -8.53 2.39 2.11
C ASP A 6 -9.34 1.23 1.52
N SER A 7 -10.53 1.53 1.00
CA SER A 7 -11.31 0.61 0.17
C SER A 7 -11.51 1.19 -1.22
N VAL A 8 -10.97 0.50 -2.23
CA VAL A 8 -11.11 0.88 -3.64
C VAL A 8 -12.12 -0.04 -4.32
N THR A 9 -13.21 0.53 -4.81
CA THR A 9 -14.26 -0.20 -5.52
C THR A 9 -14.20 0.13 -7.00
N VAL A 10 -14.15 -0.91 -7.84
CA VAL A 10 -14.13 -0.78 -9.30
C VAL A 10 -15.34 -1.50 -9.90
N ASP A 11 -16.02 -0.81 -10.82
CA ASP A 11 -17.06 -1.36 -11.68
C ASP A 11 -16.52 -1.42 -13.12
N THR A 12 -16.79 -2.52 -13.83
CA THR A 12 -16.49 -2.64 -15.26
C THR A 12 -17.59 -3.40 -15.99
N ASN A 13 -17.96 -2.91 -17.17
CA ASN A 13 -18.81 -3.62 -18.12
C ASN A 13 -17.99 -4.34 -19.20
N ASP A 14 -16.66 -4.25 -19.16
CA ASP A 14 -15.80 -4.93 -20.11
C ASP A 14 -15.75 -6.43 -19.81
N THR A 15 -16.05 -7.25 -20.81
CA THR A 15 -16.04 -8.72 -20.71
C THR A 15 -14.68 -9.32 -20.40
N LYS A 16 -13.59 -8.56 -20.58
CA LYS A 16 -12.23 -8.97 -20.27
C LYS A 16 -11.82 -8.60 -18.84
N GLY A 17 -12.66 -7.84 -18.13
CA GLY A 17 -12.39 -7.37 -16.77
C GLY A 17 -11.49 -6.14 -16.72
N TYR A 18 -10.81 -5.95 -15.59
CA TYR A 18 -9.91 -4.83 -15.35
C TYR A 18 -8.64 -5.25 -14.62
N SER A 19 -7.63 -4.39 -14.68
CA SER A 19 -6.45 -4.37 -13.84
C SER A 19 -6.49 -3.15 -12.94
N LEU A 20 -6.19 -3.30 -11.65
CA LEU A 20 -6.04 -2.21 -10.70
C LEU A 20 -4.60 -2.16 -10.22
N THR A 21 -3.98 -1.00 -10.35
CA THR A 21 -2.62 -0.73 -9.89
C THR A 21 -2.60 0.29 -8.76
N LEU A 22 -1.54 0.25 -7.96
CA LEU A 22 -1.19 1.20 -6.90
C LEU A 22 0.23 1.71 -7.13
N ASN A 23 0.44 3.00 -6.90
CA ASN A 23 1.76 3.63 -6.84
C ASN A 23 1.70 4.95 -6.08
N ASN A 24 2.86 5.41 -5.63
CA ASN A 24 3.03 6.78 -5.24
C ASN A 24 2.67 7.71 -6.41
N SER A 25 2.01 8.84 -6.13
CA SER A 25 1.70 9.87 -7.11
C SER A 25 2.92 10.40 -7.85
N ASP A 26 4.10 10.36 -7.24
CA ASP A 26 5.37 10.75 -7.85
C ASP A 26 6.47 9.69 -7.68
N THR A 27 7.72 10.06 -7.94
CA THR A 27 8.87 9.14 -7.90
C THR A 27 9.50 8.99 -6.51
N SER A 28 9.29 9.98 -5.63
CA SER A 28 9.58 9.86 -4.21
C SER A 28 8.55 8.93 -3.59
N THR A 29 8.99 8.05 -2.72
CA THR A 29 8.11 7.13 -1.99
C THR A 29 8.23 7.32 -0.49
N ALA A 30 8.83 8.44 -0.05
CA ALA A 30 9.01 8.74 1.36
C ALA A 30 7.88 9.65 1.84
N LEU A 31 7.29 9.31 2.98
CA LEU A 31 6.48 10.30 3.68
C LEU A 31 7.39 11.46 4.10
N ASP A 32 7.00 12.67 3.75
CA ASP A 32 7.78 13.89 3.97
C ASP A 32 7.05 14.81 4.95
N ASN A 33 7.78 15.37 5.91
CA ASN A 33 7.25 16.38 6.83
C ASN A 33 7.53 17.83 6.38
N GLY A 34 8.11 18.03 5.21
CA GLY A 34 8.43 19.33 4.62
C GLY A 34 9.62 20.05 5.27
N ALA A 35 10.35 19.37 6.18
CA ALA A 35 11.53 19.90 6.86
C ALA A 35 12.76 19.03 6.57
N ALA A 36 13.16 18.18 7.52
CA ALA A 36 14.30 17.27 7.40
C ALA A 36 13.95 15.82 7.74
N GLY A 37 12.68 15.54 8.05
CA GLY A 37 12.22 14.19 8.39
C GLY A 37 11.69 13.49 7.16
N LEU A 38 12.23 12.31 6.87
CA LEU A 38 11.74 11.42 5.83
C LEU A 38 11.49 10.03 6.44
N ILE A 39 10.34 9.45 6.13
CA ILE A 39 10.08 8.04 6.41
C ILE A 39 10.04 7.32 5.05
N PRO A 40 11.13 6.65 4.62
CA PRO A 40 11.19 5.99 3.33
C PRO A 40 10.23 4.80 3.25
N ALA A 41 9.86 4.44 2.02
CA ALA A 41 9.16 3.19 1.76
C ALA A 41 9.98 1.98 2.26
N HIS A 42 9.26 0.99 2.78
CA HIS A 42 9.81 -0.28 3.21
C HIS A 42 10.44 -1.05 2.03
N ALA A 43 11.33 -2.00 2.32
CA ALA A 43 12.02 -2.76 1.27
C ALA A 43 11.31 -4.06 0.85
N GLY A 44 10.30 -4.50 1.61
CA GLY A 44 9.54 -5.71 1.29
C GLY A 44 8.81 -5.60 -0.05
N THR A 45 8.48 -6.74 -0.66
CA THR A 45 7.69 -6.79 -1.91
C THR A 45 6.44 -7.64 -1.71
N PRO A 46 5.39 -7.52 -2.54
CA PRO A 46 4.24 -8.40 -2.41
C PRO A 46 4.58 -9.90 -2.56
N ALA A 47 5.62 -10.23 -3.34
CA ALA A 47 6.08 -11.61 -3.52
C ALA A 47 6.92 -12.13 -2.35
N SER A 48 7.56 -11.23 -1.60
CA SER A 48 8.37 -11.54 -0.43
C SER A 48 8.20 -10.43 0.61
N PRO A 49 7.02 -10.35 1.25
CA PRO A 49 6.75 -9.32 2.23
C PRO A 49 7.52 -9.64 3.50
N SER A 50 7.84 -8.61 4.28
CA SER A 50 8.63 -8.76 5.50
C SER A 50 8.12 -7.85 6.61
N ASP A 51 8.60 -8.09 7.83
CA ASP A 51 8.30 -7.23 8.98
C ASP A 51 8.65 -5.77 8.67
N LEU A 52 7.76 -4.85 9.00
CA LEU A 52 7.97 -3.43 8.74
C LEU A 52 9.17 -2.92 9.57
N ALA A 53 10.18 -2.41 8.88
CA ALA A 53 11.38 -1.89 9.51
C ALA A 53 11.09 -0.60 10.28
N VAL A 54 11.88 -0.32 11.32
CA VAL A 54 11.79 0.95 12.05
C VAL A 54 12.10 2.10 11.09
N ASN A 55 11.34 3.18 11.22
CA ASN A 55 11.34 4.37 10.37
C ASN A 55 11.08 4.07 8.90
N THR A 56 10.14 3.15 8.63
CA THR A 56 9.62 2.92 7.28
C THR A 56 8.10 2.89 7.27
N TRP A 57 7.53 3.05 6.08
CA TRP A 57 6.12 2.85 5.82
C TRP A 57 5.92 1.94 4.61
N GLY A 58 4.75 1.32 4.51
CA GLY A 58 4.49 0.35 3.47
C GLY A 58 3.01 0.07 3.30
N PHE A 59 2.71 -0.81 2.34
CA PHE A 59 1.37 -1.29 2.10
C PHE A 59 1.27 -2.81 2.19
N ARG A 60 0.03 -3.28 2.29
CA ARG A 60 -0.33 -4.68 2.03
C ARG A 60 -1.75 -4.79 1.51
N VAL A 61 -2.01 -5.85 0.77
CA VAL A 61 -3.33 -6.22 0.27
C VAL A 61 -3.52 -7.70 0.56
N ASP A 62 -4.63 -8.06 1.21
CA ASP A 62 -4.88 -9.46 1.56
C ASP A 62 -4.95 -10.34 0.30
N GLY A 63 -4.23 -11.47 0.33
CA GLY A 63 -4.17 -12.41 -0.79
C GLY A 63 -3.36 -11.94 -2.01
N LEU A 64 -2.73 -10.77 -1.97
CA LEU A 64 -1.80 -10.34 -3.02
C LEU A 64 -0.42 -10.98 -2.81
N GLY A 65 0.07 -11.72 -3.81
CA GLY A 65 1.39 -12.35 -3.74
C GLY A 65 1.49 -13.33 -2.56
N ALA A 66 2.42 -13.08 -1.64
CA ALA A 66 2.66 -13.88 -0.44
C ALA A 66 2.08 -13.25 0.83
N PHE A 67 1.26 -12.19 0.73
CA PHE A 67 0.52 -11.68 1.88
C PHE A 67 -0.53 -12.69 2.36
N GLY A 68 -0.73 -12.73 3.68
CA GLY A 68 -1.83 -13.46 4.30
C GLY A 68 -3.19 -12.79 4.11
N THR A 69 -4.15 -13.19 4.94
CA THR A 69 -5.52 -12.65 4.96
C THR A 69 -5.88 -12.15 6.35
N GLY A 70 -6.99 -11.42 6.46
CA GLY A 70 -7.57 -11.03 7.75
C GLY A 70 -6.81 -9.89 8.41
N THR A 71 -6.31 -8.94 7.62
CA THR A 71 -5.72 -7.73 8.19
C THR A 71 -6.70 -7.03 9.12
N THR A 72 -6.18 -6.48 10.22
CA THR A 72 -6.90 -5.55 11.08
C THR A 72 -6.04 -4.32 11.34
N THR A 73 -6.67 -3.23 11.73
CA THR A 73 -6.01 -2.00 12.18
C THR A 73 -5.10 -2.29 13.38
N GLU A 74 -3.87 -1.77 13.34
CA GLU A 74 -2.94 -1.77 14.46
C GLU A 74 -2.79 -0.36 15.02
N THR A 75 -2.82 -0.21 16.34
CA THR A 75 -2.70 1.10 17.02
C THR A 75 -1.57 1.05 18.03
N ASN A 76 -0.47 1.73 17.73
CA ASN A 76 0.70 1.86 18.59
C ASN A 76 1.23 0.53 19.17
N VAL A 77 1.36 -0.49 18.32
CA VAL A 77 1.92 -1.80 18.69
C VAL A 77 3.45 -1.80 18.56
N SER A 78 4.14 -2.62 19.35
CA SER A 78 5.61 -2.76 19.31
C SER A 78 6.08 -3.60 18.11
N THR A 79 5.33 -4.66 17.81
CA THR A 79 5.57 -5.58 16.69
C THR A 79 4.27 -5.75 15.93
N SER A 80 4.34 -5.67 14.59
CA SER A 80 3.18 -5.93 13.74
C SER A 80 2.91 -7.43 13.70
N ALA A 81 1.65 -7.84 13.68
CA ALA A 81 1.26 -9.23 13.40
C ALA A 81 1.37 -9.58 11.91
N PHE A 82 1.75 -8.60 11.07
CA PHE A 82 1.65 -8.66 9.63
C PHE A 82 2.96 -8.24 8.96
N THR A 83 3.14 -8.75 7.74
CA THR A 83 4.23 -8.37 6.85
C THR A 83 3.77 -7.32 5.84
N TRP A 84 4.71 -6.52 5.34
CA TRP A 84 4.47 -5.34 4.53
C TRP A 84 5.37 -5.30 3.30
N ALA A 85 4.93 -4.57 2.28
CA ALA A 85 5.73 -4.21 1.11
C ALA A 85 5.99 -2.70 1.07
N GLY A 86 7.05 -2.29 0.38
CA GLY A 86 7.32 -0.89 0.06
C GLY A 86 6.32 -0.32 -0.92
N ILE A 87 5.96 0.95 -0.74
CA ILE A 87 5.13 1.67 -1.71
C ILE A 87 5.91 1.79 -3.03
N PRO A 88 5.34 1.34 -4.16
CA PRO A 88 5.99 1.45 -5.45
C PRO A 88 5.98 2.89 -5.96
N ALA A 89 7.04 3.30 -6.64
CA ALA A 89 7.12 4.60 -7.31
C ALA A 89 6.23 4.67 -8.56
N SER A 90 5.88 5.88 -9.00
CA SER A 90 5.05 6.10 -10.20
C SER A 90 5.60 5.48 -11.49
N THR A 91 6.92 5.27 -11.58
CA THR A 91 7.59 4.63 -12.73
C THR A 91 7.46 3.11 -12.76
N SER A 92 7.03 2.48 -11.66
CA SER A 92 6.85 1.03 -11.57
C SER A 92 5.61 0.68 -10.74
N PRO A 93 4.38 0.95 -11.24
CA PRO A 93 3.16 0.66 -10.49
C PRO A 93 2.98 -0.83 -10.18
N GLN A 94 2.49 -1.13 -8.98
CA GLN A 94 2.18 -2.50 -8.57
C GLN A 94 0.74 -2.84 -8.95
N GLN A 95 0.54 -3.93 -9.69
CA GLN A 95 -0.78 -4.52 -9.83
C GLN A 95 -1.23 -5.14 -8.51
N ILE A 96 -2.38 -4.69 -8.01
CA ILE A 96 -2.97 -5.15 -6.74
C ILE A 96 -4.24 -5.98 -6.95
N LYS A 97 -4.84 -5.92 -8.14
CA LYS A 97 -5.97 -6.78 -8.53
C LYS A 97 -6.06 -6.94 -10.04
N SER A 98 -6.55 -8.10 -10.48
CA SER A 98 -6.96 -8.36 -11.86
C SER A 98 -8.23 -9.19 -11.85
N THR A 99 -9.16 -8.88 -12.76
CA THR A 99 -10.37 -9.68 -12.99
C THR A 99 -10.41 -10.12 -14.46
N THR A 100 -11.25 -11.10 -14.79
CA THR A 100 -11.35 -11.65 -16.17
C THR A 100 -12.74 -11.51 -16.78
N ALA A 101 -13.63 -10.75 -16.14
CA ALA A 101 -15.02 -10.59 -16.55
C ALA A 101 -15.59 -9.25 -16.10
N ALA A 102 -16.71 -8.86 -16.70
CA ALA A 102 -17.52 -7.74 -16.26
C ALA A 102 -18.03 -7.97 -14.83
N GLY A 103 -18.20 -6.88 -14.07
CA GLY A 103 -18.71 -6.95 -12.70
C GLY A 103 -18.80 -5.58 -12.04
N THR A 104 -19.60 -5.51 -10.98
CA THR A 104 -19.78 -4.31 -10.15
C THR A 104 -19.46 -4.61 -8.69
N GLY A 105 -19.14 -3.59 -7.91
CA GLY A 105 -18.89 -3.68 -6.47
C GLY A 105 -17.59 -4.41 -6.12
N SER A 106 -16.62 -4.48 -7.03
CA SER A 106 -15.40 -5.26 -6.85
C SER A 106 -14.40 -4.55 -5.93
N ALA A 107 -14.65 -4.61 -4.63
CA ALA A 107 -13.84 -3.95 -3.60
C ALA A 107 -12.45 -4.57 -3.43
N THR A 108 -11.47 -3.71 -3.13
CA THR A 108 -10.09 -4.06 -2.78
C THR A 108 -9.70 -3.23 -1.57
N THR A 109 -9.42 -3.87 -0.45
CA THR A 109 -8.94 -3.19 0.75
C THR A 109 -7.41 -3.12 0.71
N VAL A 110 -6.87 -1.92 0.81
CA VAL A 110 -5.42 -1.66 0.84
C VAL A 110 -5.07 -1.09 2.19
N TRP A 111 -4.10 -1.70 2.85
CA TRP A 111 -3.65 -1.28 4.17
C TRP A 111 -2.33 -0.57 4.08
N TYR A 112 -2.16 0.47 4.88
CA TYR A 112 -0.96 1.27 5.02
C TYR A 112 -0.46 1.18 6.45
N GLY A 113 0.82 0.90 6.61
CA GLY A 113 1.48 0.71 7.89
C GLY A 113 2.67 1.63 8.02
N VAL A 114 2.88 2.19 9.21
CA VAL A 114 4.05 3.03 9.53
C VAL A 114 4.62 2.70 10.90
N LYS A 115 5.92 2.42 10.95
CA LYS A 115 6.65 2.16 12.19
C LYS A 115 7.66 3.28 12.42
N ALA A 116 7.24 4.36 13.04
CA ALA A 116 8.14 5.44 13.46
C ALA A 116 8.68 5.21 14.88
N ASP A 117 9.86 5.77 15.16
CA ASP A 117 10.41 5.97 16.51
C ASP A 117 10.78 7.44 16.76
N GLY A 118 11.32 7.74 17.95
CA GLY A 118 11.68 9.10 18.36
C GLY A 118 12.93 9.69 17.69
N THR A 119 13.53 9.01 16.70
CA THR A 119 14.65 9.58 15.93
C THR A 119 14.19 10.50 14.81
N ASN A 120 12.93 10.36 14.37
CA ASN A 120 12.28 11.28 13.45
C ASN A 120 11.69 12.47 14.23
N PRO A 121 11.90 13.73 13.79
CA PRO A 121 11.27 14.89 14.41
C PRO A 121 9.74 14.78 14.40
N ASP A 122 9.11 15.29 15.45
CA ASP A 122 7.65 15.40 15.53
C ASP A 122 7.11 16.24 14.35
N GLY A 123 6.05 15.78 13.70
CA GLY A 123 5.46 16.46 12.56
C GLY A 123 4.46 15.60 11.81
N SER A 124 3.80 16.20 10.81
CA SER A 124 2.90 15.49 9.90
C SER A 124 3.69 15.01 8.68
N TYR A 125 3.89 13.71 8.57
CA TYR A 125 4.54 13.06 7.43
C TYR A 125 3.47 12.67 6.42
N ILE A 126 3.53 13.22 5.20
CA ILE A 126 2.48 13.09 4.20
C ILE A 126 3.08 12.58 2.89
N ASP A 127 2.30 11.79 2.17
CA ASP A 127 2.53 11.41 0.78
C ASP A 127 1.18 11.06 0.13
N THR A 128 1.13 10.91 -1.19
CA THR A 128 -0.10 10.60 -1.94
C THR A 128 0.04 9.31 -2.72
N VAL A 129 -0.90 8.38 -2.50
CA VAL A 129 -1.00 7.14 -3.28
C VAL A 129 -2.08 7.27 -4.33
N THR A 130 -1.78 6.81 -5.55
CA THR A 130 -2.68 6.79 -6.70
C THR A 130 -3.09 5.36 -7.02
N TYR A 131 -4.39 5.17 -7.23
CA TYR A 131 -4.95 3.92 -7.75
C TYR A 131 -5.42 4.12 -9.20
N THR A 132 -5.06 3.21 -10.09
CA THR A 132 -5.45 3.29 -11.51
C THR A 132 -6.13 1.99 -11.94
N ALA A 133 -7.37 2.08 -12.43
CA ALA A 133 -8.09 0.97 -13.03
C ALA A 133 -8.04 1.08 -14.57
N THR A 134 -7.62 0.02 -15.24
CA THR A 134 -7.61 -0.08 -16.71
C THR A 134 -8.33 -1.33 -17.17
N VAL A 135 -9.06 -1.24 -18.29
CA VAL A 135 -9.66 -2.43 -18.92
C VAL A 135 -8.56 -3.36 -19.44
N ASN A 136 -8.79 -4.67 -19.35
CA ASN A 136 -7.83 -5.64 -19.84
C ASN A 136 -7.83 -5.73 -21.37
N PRO A 137 -6.68 -6.02 -22.01
CA PRO A 137 -6.53 -6.08 -23.46
C PRO A 137 -7.20 -7.29 -24.10
#